data_AF-A0A933SZG6-F1
#
_entry.id   AF-A0A933SZG6-F1
#
_cell.length_a   1.000
_cell.length_b   1.000
_cell.length_c   1.000
_cell.angle_alpha   90.00
_cell.angle_beta   90.00
_cell.angle_gamma   90.00
#
_symmetry.space_group_name_H-M   'P 1'
#
loop_
_entity.id
_entity.type
_entity.pdbx_description
1 polymer ?
#
loop_
_entity_poly.entity_id
_entity_poly.type
_entity_poly.pdbx_seq_one_letter_code
_entity_poly.pdbx_strand_id
1 'polypeptide(L)'
;MKQLGEKIQGQRKRYKLSQAELAQKTGISRTSLSQLESGAITDIGIRKVMRILEYLGLELTVRPAGAPPTLDELKKEMEAEKRRS
;
A
#
# COMPACT_ATOMS: atom_id res chain seq x y z
N MET A 1 6.68 3.47 -6.06
CA MET A 1 6.05 3.21 -4.74
C MET A 1 4.57 3.64 -4.62
N LYS A 2 4.02 4.46 -5.52
CA LYS A 2 2.68 5.05 -5.37
C LYS A 2 1.56 4.05 -5.06
N GLN A 3 1.42 2.98 -5.84
CA GLN A 3 0.37 1.97 -5.60
C GLN A 3 0.50 1.24 -4.24
N LEU A 4 1.72 0.96 -3.79
CA LEU A 4 1.96 0.35 -2.48
C LEU A 4 1.56 1.31 -1.36
N GLY A 5 1.99 2.57 -1.45
CA GLY A 5 1.64 3.63 -0.50
C GLY A 5 0.13 3.83 -0.38
N GLU A 6 -0.59 3.85 -1.50
CA GLU A 6 -2.04 3.97 -1.54
C GLU A 6 -2.74 2.77 -0.88
N LYS A 7 -2.30 1.53 -1.14
CA LYS A 7 -2.83 0.33 -0.49
C LYS A 7 -2.59 0.34 1.02
N ILE A 8 -1.39 0.71 1.46
CA ILE A 8 -1.04 0.85 2.89
C ILE A 8 -1.91 1.92 3.55
N GLN A 9 -2.03 3.11 2.94
CA GLN A 9 -2.86 4.19 3.47
C GLN A 9 -4.33 3.78 3.58
N GLY A 10 -4.87 3.14 2.53
CA GLY A 10 -6.24 2.67 2.51
C GLY A 10 -6.51 1.68 3.64
N GLN A 11 -5.64 0.70 3.83
CA GLN A 11 -5.79 -0.30 4.88
C GLN A 11 -5.59 0.29 6.28
N ARG A 12 -4.63 1.22 6.46
CA ARG A 12 -4.47 1.96 7.72
C ARG A 12 -5.76 2.69 8.11
N LYS A 13 -6.37 3.40 7.15
CA LYS A 13 -7.63 4.12 7.35
C LYS A 13 -8.78 3.17 7.68
N ARG A 14 -8.84 1.96 7.09
CA ARG A 14 -9.82 0.92 7.43
C ARG A 14 -9.70 0.45 8.88
N TYR A 15 -8.48 0.37 9.41
CA TYR A 15 -8.23 0.13 10.84
C TYR A 15 -8.39 1.36 11.72
N LYS A 16 -8.79 2.52 11.18
CA LYS A 16 -8.95 3.79 11.89
C LYS A 16 -7.68 4.27 12.62
N LEU A 17 -6.51 3.88 12.12
CA LEU A 17 -5.22 4.29 12.69
C LEU A 17 -4.77 5.61 12.08
N SER A 18 -4.18 6.48 12.87
CA SER A 18 -3.36 7.61 12.40
C SER A 18 -2.01 7.12 11.89
N GLN A 19 -1.30 7.98 11.16
CA GLN A 19 0.07 7.69 10.73
C GLN A 19 1.02 7.53 11.94
N ALA A 20 0.82 8.31 13.01
CA ALA A 20 1.66 8.21 14.20
C ALA A 20 1.52 6.84 14.89
N GLU A 21 0.29 6.34 15.02
CA GLU A 21 0.00 5.03 15.63
C GLU A 21 0.60 3.89 14.80
N LEU A 22 0.39 3.87 13.49
CA LEU A 22 0.98 2.83 12.64
C LEU A 22 2.51 2.88 12.66
N ALA A 23 3.09 4.08 12.62
CA ALA A 23 4.54 4.27 12.67
C ALA A 23 5.13 3.73 13.98
N GLN A 24 4.49 4.03 15.11
CA GLN A 24 4.88 3.50 16.43
C GLN A 24 4.81 1.97 16.47
N LYS A 25 3.71 1.37 15.98
CA LYS A 25 3.50 -0.09 16.02
C LYS A 25 4.45 -0.86 15.12
N THR A 26 4.89 -0.26 14.03
CA THR A 26 5.75 -0.92 13.02
C THR A 26 7.23 -0.56 13.14
N GLY A 27 7.56 0.37 14.04
CA GLY A 27 8.93 0.80 14.32
C GLY A 27 9.56 1.62 13.20
N ILE A 28 8.77 2.48 12.54
CA ILE A 28 9.24 3.46 11.56
C ILE A 28 8.93 4.88 12.01
N SER A 29 9.57 5.88 11.41
CA SER A 29 9.21 7.27 11.68
C SER A 29 7.87 7.63 11.03
N ARG A 30 7.09 8.51 11.67
CA ARG A 30 5.86 9.08 11.08
C ARG A 30 6.15 9.74 9.73
N THR A 31 7.27 10.46 9.60
CA THR A 31 7.69 11.12 8.36
C THR A 31 7.92 10.11 7.24
N SER A 32 8.64 9.02 7.52
CA SER A 32 8.85 7.94 6.55
C SER A 32 7.53 7.28 6.15
N LEU A 33 6.61 7.06 7.09
CA LEU A 33 5.29 6.55 6.75
C LEU A 33 4.51 7.52 5.86
N SER A 34 4.55 8.82 6.16
CA SER A 34 3.90 9.85 5.35
C SER A 34 4.44 9.88 3.91
N GLN A 35 5.77 9.84 3.76
CA GLN A 35 6.43 9.77 2.46
C GLN A 35 6.13 8.46 1.73
N LEU A 36 6.03 7.33 2.45
CA LEU A 36 5.64 6.05 1.88
C LEU A 36 4.21 6.10 1.34
N GLU A 37 3.26 6.60 2.13
CA GLU A 37 1.85 6.70 1.76
C GLU A 37 1.60 7.69 0.61
N SER A 38 2.39 8.77 0.51
CA SER A 38 2.32 9.71 -0.60
C SER A 38 3.12 9.26 -1.84
N GLY A 39 3.92 8.19 -1.71
CA GLY A 39 4.82 7.72 -2.76
C GLY A 39 6.07 8.56 -2.95
N ALA A 40 6.33 9.55 -2.08
CA ALA A 40 7.49 10.43 -2.10
C ALA A 40 8.76 9.80 -1.49
N ILE A 41 8.64 8.62 -0.85
CA ILE A 41 9.78 7.93 -0.27
C ILE A 41 10.71 7.41 -1.38
N THR A 42 12.00 7.74 -1.29
CA THR A 42 13.02 7.31 -2.25
C THR A 42 13.57 5.93 -1.92
N ASP A 43 13.75 5.62 -0.63
CA ASP A 43 14.21 4.32 -0.17
C ASP A 43 13.58 3.92 1.18
N ILE A 44 13.32 2.62 1.32
CA ILE A 44 12.87 1.99 2.56
C ILE A 44 13.28 0.52 2.55
N GLY A 45 13.99 0.09 3.60
CA GLY A 45 14.38 -1.30 3.72
C GLY A 45 13.19 -2.26 3.72
N ILE A 46 13.27 -3.33 2.94
CA ILE A 46 12.18 -4.31 2.73
C ILE A 46 11.59 -4.85 4.05
N ARG A 47 12.43 -5.05 5.08
CA ARG A 47 11.97 -5.53 6.39
C ARG A 47 10.98 -4.57 7.06
N LYS A 48 11.14 -3.25 6.87
CA LYS A 48 10.19 -2.25 7.39
C LYS A 48 8.87 -2.34 6.65
N VAL A 49 8.90 -2.50 5.33
CA VAL A 49 7.70 -2.70 4.50
C VAL A 49 6.96 -3.96 4.95
N MET A 50 7.66 -5.09 5.10
CA MET A 50 7.05 -6.35 5.54
C MET A 50 6.34 -6.23 6.89
N ARG A 51 6.94 -5.55 7.89
CA ARG A 51 6.28 -5.31 9.18
C ARG A 51 5.00 -4.49 9.07
N ILE A 52 4.98 -3.49 8.19
CA ILE A 52 3.79 -2.67 7.95
C ILE A 52 2.70 -3.54 7.33
N LEU A 53 3.04 -4.35 6.33
CA LEU A 53 2.09 -5.24 5.68
C LEU A 53 1.53 -6.26 6.66
N GLU A 54 2.38 -6.94 7.43
CA GLU A 54 1.98 -7.90 8.46
C GLU A 54 1.03 -7.29 9.48
N TYR A 55 1.37 -6.11 10.03
CA TYR A 55 0.51 -5.41 10.98
C TYR A 55 -0.84 -5.01 10.38
N LEU A 56 -0.88 -4.72 9.08
CA LEU A 56 -2.10 -4.35 8.35
C LEU A 56 -2.85 -5.56 7.75
N GLY A 57 -2.41 -6.79 8.02
CA GLY A 57 -3.01 -8.00 7.44
C GLY A 57 -2.91 -8.03 5.90
N LEU A 58 -1.84 -7.46 5.35
CA LEU A 58 -1.52 -7.46 3.93
C LEU A 58 -0.31 -8.36 3.66
N GLU A 59 -0.19 -8.82 2.43
CA GLU A 59 0.95 -9.60 1.96
C GLU A 59 1.54 -9.00 0.68
N LEU A 60 2.82 -9.30 0.45
CA LEU A 60 3.51 -8.99 -0.79
C LEU A 60 3.67 -10.27 -1.60
N THR A 61 3.23 -10.24 -2.86
CA THR A 61 3.33 -11.39 -3.76
C THR A 61 4.31 -11.09 -4.90
N VAL A 62 5.04 -12.12 -5.33
CA VAL A 62 5.93 -12.08 -6.50
C VAL A 62 5.28 -12.90 -7.60
N ARG A 63 5.22 -12.35 -8.81
CA ARG A 63 4.60 -12.99 -9.99
C ARG A 63 5.49 -12.79 -11.21
N PRO A 64 5.40 -13.67 -12.24
CA PRO A 64 6.09 -13.46 -13.50
C PRO A 64 5.74 -12.11 -14.12
N ALA A 65 6.72 -11.46 -14.75
CA ALA A 65 6.48 -10.25 -15.51
C ALA A 65 5.53 -10.53 -16.67
N GLY A 66 4.56 -9.65 -16.90
CA GLY A 66 3.54 -9.83 -17.95
C GLY A 66 2.44 -10.84 -17.62
N ALA A 67 2.36 -11.33 -16.38
CA ALA A 67 1.23 -12.14 -15.95
C ALA A 67 -0.09 -11.39 -16.19
N PRO A 68 -1.17 -12.08 -16.62
CA PRO A 68 -2.45 -11.45 -16.84
C PRO A 68 -2.98 -10.79 -15.55
N PRO A 69 -3.76 -9.70 -15.68
CA PRO A 69 -4.35 -9.01 -14.56
C PRO A 69 -5.25 -9.96 -13.77
N THR A 70 -5.35 -9.72 -12.47
CA THR A 70 -6.31 -10.42 -11.63
C THR A 70 -7.73 -10.00 -11.98
N LEU A 71 -8.72 -10.84 -11.64
CA LEU A 71 -10.13 -10.52 -11.85
C LEU A 71 -10.54 -9.21 -11.16
N ASP A 72 -9.98 -8.93 -9.98
CA ASP A 72 -10.26 -7.68 -9.25
C ASP A 72 -9.64 -6.45 -9.90
N GLU A 73 -8.48 -6.59 -10.54
CA GLU A 73 -7.86 -5.51 -11.33
C GLU A 73 -8.69 -5.22 -12.58
N LEU A 74 -9.13 -6.27 -13.30
CA LEU A 74 -10.04 -6.14 -14.45
C LEU A 74 -11.34 -5.42 -14.08
N LYS A 75 -11.98 -5.81 -12.96
CA LYS A 75 -13.19 -5.13 -12.47
C LYS A 75 -12.96 -3.64 -12.22
N LYS A 76 -11.83 -3.27 -11.59
CA LYS A 76 -11.49 -1.86 -11.33
C LYS A 76 -11.25 -1.06 -12.60
N GLU A 77 -10.61 -1.64 -13.60
CA GLU A 77 -10.39 -1.01 -14.90
C GLU A 77 -11.72 -0.75 -15.61
N MET A 78 -12.60 -1.75 -15.69
CA MET A 78 -13.94 -1.60 -16.28
C MET A 78 -14.80 -0.55 -15.54
N GLU A 79 -14.75 -0.51 -14.21
CA GLU A 79 -15.42 0.52 -13.42
C GLU A 79 -14.87 1.93 -13.70
N ALA A 80 -13.55 2.05 -13.86
CA ALA A 80 -12.92 3.32 -14.19
C ALA A 80 -13.27 3.81 -15.60
N GLU A 81 -13.36 2.91 -16.58
CA GLU A 81 -13.78 3.22 -17.95
C GLU A 81 -15.25 3.68 -18.01
N LYS A 82 -16.14 2.97 -17.30
CA LYS A 82 -17.56 3.36 -17.19
C LYS A 82 -17.75 4.75 -16.55
N ARG A 83 -16.88 5.16 -15.63
CA ARG A 83 -16.93 6.50 -15.01
C ARG A 83 -16.43 7.62 -15.92
N ARG A 84 -15.69 7.27 -16.98
CA ARG A 84 -15.13 8.21 -17.96
C ARG A 84 -16.01 8.35 -19.21
N SER A 85 -16.96 7.44 -19.39
CA SER A 85 -17.97 7.45 -20.46
C SER A 85 -19.23 8.14 -19.98
#